data_AF-A0A495J7J2-F1
#
_entry.id   AF-A0A495J7J2-F1
#
_cell.length_a   1.000
_cell.length_b   1.000
_cell.length_c   1.000
_cell.angle_alpha   90.00
_cell.angle_beta   90.00
_cell.angle_gamma   90.00
#
_symmetry.space_group_name_H-M   'P 1'
#
loop_
_entity.id
_entity.type
_entity.pdbx_description
1 polymer ?
#
loop_
_entity_poly.entity_id
_entity_poly.type
_entity_poly.pdbx_seq_one_letter_code
_entity_poly.pdbx_strand_id
1 'polypeptide(L)'
;MTNRACLNKEAKAWVKRRKGADEIVRVVPDNENALITTYKLYTAFDDNPDYLGRILFDAQGYWIYDGETLSVAEQEQLAKFIINYVEVI
;
A
#
# COMPACT_ATOMS: atom_id res chain seq x y z
N MET A 1 -1.82 6.61 22.21
CA MET A 1 -1.60 7.64 21.16
C MET A 1 -2.07 7.04 19.86
N THR A 2 -3.26 7.43 19.41
CA THR A 2 -3.92 6.83 18.25
C THR A 2 -3.56 7.64 17.01
N ASN A 3 -2.35 7.46 16.49
CA ASN A 3 -1.96 8.05 15.20
C ASN A 3 -2.57 7.18 14.08
N ARG A 4 -3.85 7.40 13.78
CA ARG A 4 -4.50 6.82 12.60
C ARG A 4 -4.23 7.75 11.42
N ALA A 5 -3.02 7.67 10.87
CA ALA A 5 -2.80 8.16 9.52
C ALA A 5 -3.03 6.98 8.57
N CYS A 6 -4.27 6.84 8.12
CA CYS A 6 -4.65 5.99 7.01
C CYS A 6 -4.73 6.89 5.77
N LEU A 7 -4.18 6.45 4.64
CA LEU A 7 -4.23 7.18 3.37
C LEU A 7 -5.70 7.38 2.96
N ASN A 8 -6.13 8.63 2.83
CA ASN A 8 -7.50 8.96 2.41
C ASN A 8 -7.61 9.17 0.88
N LYS A 9 -6.46 9.33 0.22
CA LYS A 9 -6.32 9.50 -1.22
C LYS A 9 -5.27 8.53 -1.74
N GLU A 10 -5.27 8.37 -3.07
CA GLU A 10 -4.19 7.63 -3.71
C GLU A 10 -2.82 8.27 -3.45
N ALA A 11 -1.80 7.44 -3.35
CA ALA A 11 -0.41 7.87 -3.18
C ALA A 11 0.52 7.03 -4.04
N LYS A 12 1.73 7.56 -4.28
CA LYS A 12 2.81 6.85 -4.98
C LYS A 12 3.93 6.56 -4.00
N ALA A 13 4.23 5.29 -3.81
CA ALA A 13 5.24 4.80 -2.89
C ALA A 13 6.47 4.32 -3.68
N TRP A 14 7.66 4.77 -3.27
CA TRP A 14 8.91 4.22 -3.80
C TRP A 14 9.21 2.89 -3.12
N VAL A 15 9.40 1.84 -3.92
CA VAL A 15 9.68 0.48 -3.44
C VAL A 15 11.01 0.02 -4.00
N LYS A 16 11.95 -0.30 -3.11
CA LYS A 16 13.22 -0.91 -3.48
C LYS A 16 13.04 -2.41 -3.69
N ARG A 17 13.27 -2.85 -4.92
CA ARG A 17 13.18 -4.27 -5.30
C ARG A 17 14.47 -4.99 -4.89
N ARG A 18 14.37 -6.20 -4.34
CA ARG A 18 15.57 -6.98 -3.97
C ARG A 18 16.35 -7.45 -5.21
N LYS A 19 15.65 -7.65 -6.33
CA LYS A 19 16.21 -7.98 -7.65
C LYS A 19 15.42 -7.18 -8.69
N GLY A 20 16.10 -6.37 -9.49
CA GLY A 20 15.48 -5.52 -10.51
C GLY A 20 15.65 -4.03 -10.21
N ALA A 21 15.07 -3.19 -11.07
CA ALA A 21 15.03 -1.75 -10.84
C ALA A 21 14.06 -1.43 -9.70
N ASP A 22 14.38 -0.39 -8.93
CA ASP A 22 13.42 0.22 -8.01
C ASP A 22 12.16 0.64 -8.78
N GLU A 23 11.02 0.60 -8.10
CA GLU A 23 9.73 0.81 -8.75
C GLU A 23 8.84 1.72 -7.91
N ILE A 24 8.04 2.54 -8.59
CA ILE A 24 6.99 3.32 -7.95
C ILE A 24 5.69 2.51 -8.02
N VAL A 25 5.13 2.23 -6.85
CA VAL A 25 3.85 1.54 -6.69
C VAL A 25 2.78 2.58 -6.40
N ARG A 26 1.66 2.52 -7.14
CA ARG A 26 0.47 3.31 -6.87
C ARG A 26 -0.38 2.59 -5.83
N VAL A 27 -0.65 3.26 -4.72
CA VAL A 27 -1.44 2.78 -3.58
C VAL A 27 -2.78 3.50 -3.63
N VAL A 28 -3.87 2.73 -3.75
CA VAL A 28 -5.22 3.28 -3.90
C VAL A 28 -6.09 2.81 -2.73
N PRO A 29 -6.65 3.71 -1.91
CA PRO A 29 -7.58 3.33 -0.86
C PRO A 29 -8.85 2.72 -1.45
N ASP A 30 -9.32 1.64 -0.83
CA ASP A 30 -10.48 0.87 -1.26
C ASP A 30 -11.50 0.82 -0.13
N ASN A 31 -12.61 1.53 -0.33
CA ASN A 31 -13.63 1.75 0.70
C ASN A 31 -14.79 0.73 0.63
N GLU A 32 -14.56 -0.45 0.04
CA GLU A 32 -15.59 -1.49 -0.11
C GLU A 32 -16.10 -2.04 1.23
N ASN A 33 -15.29 -2.02 2.31
CA ASN A 33 -15.67 -2.55 3.61
C ASN A 33 -15.35 -1.56 4.76
N ALA A 34 -16.37 -1.16 5.51
CA ALA A 34 -16.22 -0.22 6.62
C ALA A 34 -15.43 -0.78 7.83
N LEU A 35 -15.24 -2.11 7.91
CA LEU A 35 -14.55 -2.77 9.02
C LEU A 35 -13.04 -2.97 8.79
N ILE A 36 -12.59 -2.91 7.54
CA ILE A 36 -11.20 -3.22 7.15
C ILE A 36 -10.71 -2.14 6.20
N THR A 37 -9.63 -1.45 6.58
CA THR A 37 -9.01 -0.46 5.68
C THR A 37 -8.19 -1.21 4.64
N THR A 38 -8.57 -1.09 3.37
CA THR A 38 -7.95 -1.80 2.26
C THR A 38 -7.23 -0.85 1.33
N TYR A 39 -6.05 -1.23 0.87
CA TYR A 39 -5.27 -0.50 -0.13
C TYR A 39 -4.91 -1.42 -1.29
N LYS A 40 -5.47 -1.14 -2.47
CA LYS A 40 -5.12 -1.84 -3.71
C LYS A 40 -3.79 -1.28 -4.25
N LEU A 41 -2.93 -2.17 -4.75
CA LEU A 41 -1.58 -1.86 -5.18
C LEU A 41 -1.45 -2.09 -6.69
N TYR A 42 -0.82 -1.14 -7.37
CA TYR A 42 -0.69 -1.15 -8.82
C TYR A 42 0.68 -0.64 -9.28
N THR A 43 1.09 -1.00 -10.49
CA THR A 43 2.19 -0.29 -11.17
C THR A 43 1.75 1.17 -11.44
N ALA A 44 2.68 2.13 -11.32
CA ALA A 44 2.29 3.55 -11.22
C ALA A 44 2.25 4.33 -12.54
N PHE A 45 2.81 3.79 -13.63
CA PHE A 45 3.06 4.54 -14.86
C PHE A 45 2.59 3.85 -16.15
N ASP A 46 2.10 2.61 -16.06
CA ASP A 46 1.58 1.92 -17.24
C ASP A 46 0.17 2.43 -17.57
N ASP A 47 -0.15 2.54 -18.87
CA ASP A 47 -1.50 2.90 -19.34
C ASP A 47 -2.55 1.87 -18.88
N ASN A 48 -2.13 0.61 -18.71
CA ASN A 48 -2.91 -0.46 -18.10
C ASN A 48 -2.13 -1.01 -16.90
N PRO A 49 -2.35 -0.49 -15.69
CA PRO A 49 -1.51 -0.80 -14.55
C PRO A 49 -1.76 -2.22 -14.04
N ASP A 50 -0.68 -2.97 -13.81
CA ASP A 50 -0.76 -4.33 -13.29
C ASP A 50 -1.19 -4.31 -11.83
N TYR A 51 -2.12 -5.21 -11.48
CA TYR A 51 -2.54 -5.38 -10.10
C TYR A 51 -1.49 -6.18 -9.32
N LEU A 52 -0.97 -5.56 -8.27
CA LEU A 52 0.09 -6.12 -7.44
C LEU A 52 -0.44 -6.75 -6.15
N GLY A 53 -1.77 -6.85 -5.98
CA GLY A 53 -2.41 -7.29 -4.74
C GLY A 53 -2.91 -6.14 -3.88
N ARG A 54 -3.18 -6.40 -2.60
CA ARG A 54 -3.68 -5.39 -1.66
C ARG A 54 -3.12 -5.58 -0.26
N ILE A 55 -3.07 -4.48 0.50
CA ILE A 55 -2.75 -4.50 1.92
C ILE A 55 -4.04 -4.20 2.69
N LEU A 56 -4.35 -5.06 3.66
CA LEU A 56 -5.51 -4.91 4.53
C LEU A 56 -5.05 -4.59 5.94
N PHE A 57 -5.68 -3.63 6.59
CA PHE A 57 -5.45 -3.28 7.98
C PHE A 57 -6.70 -3.55 8.81
N ASP A 58 -6.51 -4.16 9.97
CA ASP A 58 -7.56 -4.29 10.97
C ASP A 58 -7.69 -3.00 11.81
N ALA A 59 -8.69 -2.98 12.70
CA ALA A 59 -8.94 -1.83 13.58
C ALA A 59 -7.81 -1.52 14.59
N GLN A 60 -6.91 -2.48 14.81
CA GLN A 60 -5.76 -2.40 15.73
C GLN A 60 -4.48 -1.96 14.99
N GLY A 61 -4.50 -1.92 13.65
CA GLY A 61 -3.37 -1.54 12.81
C GLY A 61 -2.47 -2.73 12.43
N TYR A 62 -2.86 -3.97 12.71
CA TYR A 62 -2.21 -5.13 12.13
C TYR A 62 -2.55 -5.21 10.65
N TRP A 63 -1.59 -5.66 9.84
CA TRP A 63 -1.75 -5.72 8.40
C TRP A 63 -1.39 -7.08 7.83
N ILE A 64 -2.04 -7.41 6.72
CA ILE A 64 -1.70 -8.53 5.86
C ILE A 64 -1.58 -8.06 4.43
N TYR A 65 -0.76 -8.76 3.66
CA TYR A 65 -0.74 -8.64 2.20
C TYR A 65 -1.52 -9.81 1.60
N ASP A 66 -2.45 -9.48 0.72
CA ASP A 66 -3.24 -10.42 -0.07
C ASP A 66 -2.85 -10.27 -1.54
N GLY A 67 -1.98 -11.19 -1.98
CA GLY A 67 -1.39 -11.24 -3.33
C GLY A 67 -0.17 -12.16 -3.37
N GLU A 68 0.38 -12.36 -4.56
CA GLU A 68 1.50 -13.30 -4.80
C GLU A 68 2.72 -12.63 -5.45
N THR A 69 2.59 -11.37 -5.87
CA THR A 69 3.60 -10.69 -6.71
C THR A 69 4.74 -10.07 -5.89
N LEU A 70 4.44 -9.55 -4.71
CA LEU A 70 5.42 -8.83 -3.89
C LEU A 70 6.15 -9.77 -2.94
N SER A 71 7.46 -9.59 -2.82
CA SER A 71 8.26 -10.22 -1.77
C SER A 71 7.96 -9.59 -0.40
N VAL A 72 8.26 -10.33 0.67
CA VAL A 72 8.05 -9.85 2.06
C VAL A 72 8.70 -8.48 2.31
N ALA A 73 9.91 -8.25 1.78
CA ALA A 73 10.61 -6.97 1.95
C ALA A 73 9.90 -5.79 1.25
N GLU A 74 9.20 -6.04 0.15
CA GLU A 74 8.43 -5.02 -0.58
C GLU A 74 7.09 -4.77 0.09
N GLN A 75 6.45 -5.83 0.60
CA GLN A 75 5.24 -5.74 1.42
C GLN A 75 5.49 -4.87 2.66
N GLU A 76 6.59 -5.12 3.40
CA GLU A 76 6.97 -4.34 4.58
C GLU A 76 7.24 -2.87 4.25
N GLN A 77 7.90 -2.57 3.11
CA GLN A 77 8.13 -1.20 2.66
C GLN A 77 6.83 -0.45 2.40
N LEU A 78 5.88 -1.09 1.69
CA LEU A 78 4.58 -0.49 1.40
C LEU A 78 3.73 -0.32 2.65
N ALA A 79 3.65 -1.33 3.52
CA ALA A 79 2.93 -1.23 4.77
C ALA A 79 3.50 -0.10 5.64
N LYS A 80 4.83 -0.01 5.74
CA LYS A 80 5.50 1.07 6.47
C LYS A 80 5.22 2.43 5.85
N PHE A 81 5.22 2.55 4.52
CA PHE A 81 4.85 3.78 3.83
C PHE A 81 3.42 4.20 4.21
N ILE A 82 2.45 3.30 4.08
CA ILE A 82 1.04 3.57 4.39
C ILE A 82 0.85 4.00 5.84
N ILE A 83 1.46 3.29 6.80
CA ILE A 83 1.34 3.57 8.24
C ILE A 83 1.90 4.94 8.60
N ASN A 84 3.00 5.36 7.96
CA ASN A 84 3.70 6.59 8.29
C ASN A 84 3.33 7.76 7.37
N TYR A 85 2.43 7.55 6.40
CA TYR A 85 2.08 8.60 5.47
C TYR A 85 1.23 9.66 6.15
N VAL A 86 1.78 10.86 6.30
CA VAL A 86 1.07 12.04 6.77
C VAL A 86 0.68 12.87 5.55
N GLU A 87 -0.62 12.99 5.28
CA GLU A 87 -1.11 13.99 4.32
C GLU A 87 -0.77 15.38 4.87
N VAL A 88 0.15 16.09 4.21
CA VAL A 88 0.40 17.51 4.48
C VAL A 88 -0.66 18.30 3.70
N ILE A 89 -1.54 18.97 4.42
CA ILE A 89 -2.59 19.87 3.90
C ILE A 89 -1.97 21.23 3.56
#